data_AF-A0A5C4NE68-F1
#
_entry.id   AF-A0A5C4NE68-F1
#
_cell.length_a   1.000
_cell.length_b   1.000
_cell.length_c   1.000
_cell.angle_alpha   90.00
_cell.angle_beta   90.00
_cell.angle_gamma   90.00
#
_symmetry.space_group_name_H-M   'P 1'
#
loop_
_entity.id
_entity.type
_entity.pdbx_description
1 polymer ?
#
loop_
_entity_poly.entity_id
_entity_poly.type
_entity_poly.pdbx_seq_one_letter_code
_entity_poly.pdbx_strand_id
1 'polypeptide(L)'
;MRAFCLLALLAGPALAQDEGPPVREVEADLDGNGAAETYVLRDGGETTVDLEVRTTDGTRMVPGIAWTGRTPGTEPELALSPAGSVQVVSMNDAVGRDRWRLVLTLAHRGGDWRVAGITYDWRDTLDPAARWGGCDLNLLTGRGTATSPEGERAIVAPSPAPVLWDWQDTDLPDVLPAECFGG
;
A
#
# COMPACT_ATOMS: atom_id res chain seq x y z
N MET A 1 -4.00 -33.01 -51.04
CA MET A 1 -4.89 -31.88 -50.72
C MET A 1 -5.37 -32.02 -49.28
N ARG A 2 -5.11 -30.98 -48.45
CA ARG A 2 -5.92 -30.55 -47.29
C ARG A 2 -5.99 -31.51 -46.07
N ALA A 3 -5.91 -31.08 -44.82
CA ALA A 3 -5.85 -29.75 -44.22
C ALA A 3 -5.18 -29.86 -42.83
N PHE A 4 -4.36 -28.87 -42.49
CA PHE A 4 -3.84 -28.64 -41.15
C PHE A 4 -4.74 -27.57 -40.52
N CYS A 5 -5.56 -27.91 -39.53
CA CYS A 5 -6.32 -26.93 -38.77
C CYS A 5 -5.41 -26.33 -37.69
N LEU A 6 -4.97 -25.09 -37.89
CA LEU A 6 -4.43 -24.27 -36.81
C LEU A 6 -5.56 -23.87 -35.87
N LEU A 7 -5.45 -24.28 -34.61
CA LEU A 7 -6.25 -23.76 -33.50
C LEU A 7 -5.58 -22.46 -33.03
N ALA A 8 -6.16 -21.31 -33.36
CA ALA A 8 -5.74 -20.02 -32.81
C ALA A 8 -6.38 -19.85 -31.43
N LEU A 9 -5.57 -19.96 -30.36
CA LEU A 9 -5.98 -19.50 -29.04
C LEU A 9 -6.03 -17.96 -29.06
N LEU A 10 -7.24 -17.42 -29.11
CA LEU A 10 -7.51 -16.02 -28.80
C LEU A 10 -7.36 -15.85 -27.29
N ALA A 11 -6.26 -15.25 -26.84
CA ALA A 11 -6.16 -14.69 -25.50
C ALA A 11 -7.13 -13.50 -25.44
N GLY A 12 -8.30 -13.71 -24.83
CA GLY A 12 -9.24 -12.64 -24.55
C GLY A 12 -8.63 -11.63 -23.57
N PRO A 13 -9.06 -10.36 -23.61
CA PRO A 13 -8.60 -9.35 -22.66
C PRO A 13 -8.95 -9.79 -21.23
N ALA A 14 -7.99 -9.62 -20.31
CA ALA A 14 -8.19 -9.83 -18.90
C ALA A 14 -9.41 -9.03 -18.42
N LEU A 15 -10.34 -9.72 -17.76
CA LEU A 15 -11.46 -9.08 -17.08
C LEU A 15 -10.88 -8.14 -16.01
N ALA A 16 -11.35 -6.90 -16.01
CA ALA A 16 -11.21 -6.01 -14.86
C ALA A 16 -11.68 -6.79 -13.62
N GLN A 17 -10.81 -6.91 -12.64
CA GLN A 17 -11.16 -7.55 -11.38
C GLN A 17 -12.23 -6.67 -10.73
N ASP A 18 -13.38 -7.27 -10.49
CA ASP A 18 -14.43 -6.74 -9.64
C ASP A 18 -13.78 -6.48 -8.27
N GLU A 19 -13.42 -5.22 -8.00
CA GLU A 19 -12.93 -4.81 -6.69
C GLU A 19 -14.12 -4.93 -5.74
N GLY A 20 -14.17 -6.05 -5.03
CA GLY A 20 -15.13 -6.27 -3.96
C GLY A 20 -15.10 -5.11 -2.95
N PRO A 21 -16.09 -5.04 -2.04
CA PRO A 21 -16.12 -3.97 -1.05
C PRO A 21 -14.77 -3.86 -0.32
N PRO A 22 -14.34 -2.63 0.02
CA PRO A 22 -13.03 -2.41 0.64
C PRO A 22 -12.90 -3.31 1.87
N VAL A 23 -11.81 -4.10 1.89
CA VAL A 23 -11.55 -5.02 2.98
C VAL A 23 -11.14 -4.19 4.20
N ARG A 24 -11.93 -4.29 5.28
CA ARG A 24 -11.72 -3.55 6.54
C ARG A 24 -11.06 -4.39 7.62
N GLU A 25 -10.92 -5.69 7.39
CA GLU A 25 -10.41 -6.65 8.36
C GLU A 25 -9.61 -7.75 7.66
N VAL A 26 -8.42 -8.05 8.17
CA VAL A 26 -7.59 -9.18 7.74
C VAL A 26 -6.99 -9.89 8.95
N GLU A 27 -6.66 -11.17 8.77
CA GLU A 27 -5.95 -11.96 9.77
C GLU A 27 -4.57 -12.37 9.23
N ALA A 28 -3.54 -12.22 10.05
CA ALA A 28 -2.18 -12.67 9.73
C ALA A 28 -1.40 -12.95 11.01
N ASP A 29 -0.63 -14.04 11.01
CA ASP A 29 0.38 -14.32 12.06
C ASP A 29 1.68 -13.61 11.65
N LEU A 30 1.78 -12.31 11.98
CA LEU A 30 2.96 -11.53 11.60
C LEU A 30 4.13 -11.81 12.53
N ASP A 31 3.86 -12.06 13.82
CA ASP A 31 4.91 -12.28 14.82
C ASP A 31 5.50 -13.71 14.79
N GLY A 32 4.82 -14.64 14.13
CA GLY A 32 5.25 -16.02 13.94
C GLY A 32 5.00 -16.92 15.15
N ASN A 33 4.08 -16.55 16.04
CA ASN A 33 3.78 -17.28 17.27
C ASN A 33 2.82 -18.48 17.04
N GLY A 34 2.23 -18.60 15.84
CA GLY A 34 1.31 -19.67 15.46
C GLY A 34 -0.17 -19.37 15.72
N ALA A 35 -0.50 -18.22 16.31
CA ALA A 35 -1.83 -17.64 16.41
C ALA A 35 -1.89 -16.41 15.50
N ALA A 36 -2.98 -16.25 14.76
CA ALA A 36 -3.13 -15.09 13.89
C ALA A 36 -3.53 -13.85 14.69
N GLU A 37 -2.94 -12.71 14.36
CA GLU A 37 -3.43 -11.40 14.75
C GLU A 37 -4.56 -10.94 13.84
N THR A 38 -5.50 -10.17 14.38
CA THR A 38 -6.56 -9.51 13.60
C THR A 38 -6.24 -8.02 13.44
N TYR A 39 -6.32 -7.53 12.21
CA TYR A 39 -6.11 -6.14 11.83
C TYR A 39 -7.41 -5.56 11.34
N VAL A 40 -7.88 -4.45 11.94
CA VAL A 40 -9.17 -3.84 11.61
C VAL A 40 -9.03 -2.34 11.40
N LEU A 41 -9.55 -1.82 10.29
CA LEU A 41 -9.70 -0.39 10.08
C LEU A 41 -10.92 0.15 10.82
N ARG A 42 -10.70 1.21 11.60
CA ARG A 42 -11.71 1.92 12.38
C ARG A 42 -11.82 3.36 11.91
N ASP A 43 -13.03 3.90 11.98
CA ASP A 43 -13.23 5.33 11.78
C ASP A 43 -12.42 6.12 12.83
N GLY A 44 -11.46 6.92 12.35
CA GLY A 44 -10.56 7.73 13.17
C GLY A 44 -10.89 9.22 13.13
N GLY A 45 -12.00 9.62 12.47
CA GLY A 45 -12.42 11.00 12.33
C GLY A 45 -12.69 11.43 10.88
N GLU A 46 -12.69 12.73 10.63
CA GLU A 46 -13.20 13.28 9.36
C GLU A 46 -12.42 12.85 8.11
N THR A 47 -11.11 12.63 8.24
CA THR A 47 -10.21 12.32 7.10
C THR A 47 -9.20 11.23 7.42
N THR A 48 -9.37 10.55 8.55
CA THR A 48 -8.40 9.61 9.10
C THR A 48 -9.07 8.30 9.48
N VAL A 49 -8.32 7.22 9.31
CA VAL A 49 -8.69 5.88 9.73
C VAL A 49 -7.61 5.34 10.66
N ASP A 50 -8.07 4.73 11.74
CA ASP A 50 -7.21 4.11 12.73
C ASP A 50 -7.07 2.61 12.44
N LEU A 51 -5.94 2.02 12.81
CA LEU A 51 -5.75 0.57 12.78
C LEU A 51 -5.83 0.00 14.19
N GLU A 52 -6.75 -0.93 14.38
CA GLU A 52 -6.84 -1.79 15.55
C GLU A 52 -6.07 -3.09 15.27
N VAL A 53 -5.09 -3.41 16.09
CA VAL A 53 -4.36 -4.68 16.05
C VAL A 53 -4.73 -5.49 17.29
N ARG A 54 -5.32 -6.66 17.09
CA ARG A 54 -5.69 -7.60 18.15
C ARG A 54 -4.73 -8.77 18.12
N THR A 55 -4.12 -9.02 19.26
CA THR A 55 -3.18 -10.12 19.51
C THR A 55 -3.74 -11.00 20.64
N THR A 56 -3.08 -12.12 20.95
CA THR A 56 -3.38 -12.91 22.14
C THR A 56 -3.14 -12.15 23.44
N ASP A 57 -2.24 -11.17 23.42
CA ASP A 57 -1.82 -10.39 24.59
C ASP A 57 -2.67 -9.13 24.80
N GLY A 58 -3.53 -8.79 23.83
CA GLY A 58 -4.45 -7.67 23.92
C GLY A 58 -4.59 -6.90 22.60
N THR A 59 -5.25 -5.74 22.70
CA THR A 59 -5.55 -4.86 21.58
C THR A 59 -4.74 -3.57 21.66
N ARG A 60 -4.22 -3.12 20.52
CA ARG A 60 -3.52 -1.83 20.37
C ARG A 60 -4.12 -1.03 19.22
N MET A 61 -4.12 0.29 19.34
CA MET A 61 -4.58 1.20 18.30
C MET A 61 -3.40 1.96 17.70
N VAL A 62 -3.46 2.20 16.40
CA VAL A 62 -2.55 3.10 15.66
C VAL A 62 -3.41 4.20 15.03
N PRO A 63 -3.53 5.36 15.69
CA PRO A 63 -4.35 6.45 15.21
C PRO A 63 -3.84 7.01 13.88
N GLY A 64 -4.74 7.37 12.97
CA GLY A 64 -4.39 8.07 11.73
C GLY A 64 -3.40 7.32 10.83
N ILE A 65 -3.43 5.98 10.84
CA ILE A 65 -2.54 5.15 10.00
C ILE A 65 -2.80 5.35 8.51
N ALA A 66 -4.02 5.76 8.16
CA ALA A 66 -4.48 5.87 6.78
C ALA A 66 -5.36 7.11 6.60
N TRP A 67 -5.30 7.67 5.40
CA TRP A 67 -6.19 8.72 4.95
C TRP A 67 -7.48 8.15 4.38
N THR A 68 -8.59 8.84 4.61
CA THR A 68 -9.87 8.58 3.94
C THR A 68 -10.46 9.87 3.40
N GLY A 69 -11.08 9.79 2.22
CA GLY A 69 -11.94 10.84 1.69
C GLY A 69 -13.42 10.59 2.00
N ARG A 70 -14.28 11.45 1.45
CA ARG A 70 -15.74 11.41 1.64
C ARG A 70 -16.51 10.86 0.43
N THR A 71 -15.81 10.37 -0.57
CA THR A 71 -16.37 10.00 -1.87
C THR A 71 -15.94 8.59 -2.26
N PRO A 72 -16.78 7.80 -2.95
CA PRO A 72 -16.38 6.51 -3.48
C PRO A 72 -15.09 6.61 -4.31
N GLY A 73 -14.13 5.70 -4.08
CA GLY A 73 -12.77 5.74 -4.60
C GLY A 73 -11.76 6.41 -3.66
N THR A 74 -12.12 6.64 -2.40
CA THR A 74 -11.21 7.16 -1.34
C THR A 74 -11.08 6.23 -0.13
N GLU A 75 -11.76 5.09 -0.23
CA GLU A 75 -11.58 3.75 0.35
C GLU A 75 -11.11 3.57 1.80
N PRO A 76 -9.92 3.93 2.28
CA PRO A 76 -8.82 2.98 2.60
C PRO A 76 -9.12 1.47 2.70
N GLU A 77 -8.10 0.63 2.55
CA GLU A 77 -8.24 -0.84 2.53
C GLU A 77 -7.16 -1.54 3.35
N LEU A 78 -7.47 -2.77 3.79
CA LEU A 78 -6.48 -3.76 4.20
C LEU A 78 -6.32 -4.81 3.12
N ALA A 79 -5.10 -5.29 2.94
CA ALA A 79 -4.80 -6.44 2.10
C ALA A 79 -3.72 -7.31 2.74
N LEU A 80 -3.64 -8.56 2.30
CA LEU A 80 -2.48 -9.41 2.56
C LEU A 80 -1.63 -9.48 1.30
N SER A 81 -0.34 -9.21 1.45
CA SER A 81 0.61 -9.44 0.38
C SER A 81 0.73 -10.94 0.12
N PRO A 82 1.15 -11.37 -1.08
CA PRO A 82 1.45 -12.79 -1.35
C PRO A 82 2.51 -13.38 -0.40
N ALA A 83 3.33 -12.54 0.23
CA ALA A 83 4.34 -12.92 1.20
C ALA A 83 3.79 -12.96 2.65
N GLY A 84 2.49 -12.73 2.86
CA GLY A 84 1.82 -12.78 4.17
C GLY A 84 1.98 -11.52 5.00
N SER A 85 2.46 -10.41 4.43
CA SER A 85 2.50 -9.12 5.13
C SER A 85 1.15 -8.43 5.08
N VAL A 86 0.78 -7.69 6.12
CA VAL A 86 -0.41 -6.84 6.10
C VAL A 86 -0.10 -5.55 5.37
N GLN A 87 -1.00 -5.10 4.52
CA GLN A 87 -0.90 -3.86 3.77
C GLN A 87 -2.04 -2.93 4.16
N VAL A 88 -1.71 -1.70 4.57
CA VAL A 88 -2.67 -0.63 4.80
C VAL A 88 -2.61 0.31 3.61
N VAL A 89 -3.76 0.50 2.95
CA VAL A 89 -3.86 1.25 1.71
C VAL A 89 -4.62 2.55 1.97
N SER A 90 -4.02 3.67 1.59
CA SER A 90 -4.71 4.95 1.40
C SER A 90 -4.71 5.29 -0.09
N MET A 91 -5.77 5.92 -0.59
CA MET A 91 -5.85 6.26 -2.01
C MET A 91 -6.82 7.39 -2.28
N ASN A 92 -6.56 8.16 -3.34
CA ASN A 92 -7.55 9.02 -3.97
C ASN A 92 -7.67 8.64 -5.44
N ASP A 93 -8.69 7.86 -5.78
CA ASP A 93 -9.01 7.52 -7.17
C ASP A 93 -10.18 8.36 -7.75
N ALA A 94 -10.74 9.27 -6.94
CA ALA A 94 -12.03 9.90 -7.24
C ALA A 94 -11.98 11.41 -7.42
N VAL A 95 -11.30 12.12 -6.53
CA VAL A 95 -11.43 13.58 -6.39
C VAL A 95 -10.23 14.30 -7.00
N GLY A 96 -10.51 15.37 -7.75
CA GLY A 96 -9.48 16.23 -8.31
C GLY A 96 -8.78 15.64 -9.54
N ARG A 97 -7.65 16.24 -9.92
CA ARG A 97 -6.85 15.85 -11.08
C ARG A 97 -5.89 14.71 -10.77
N ASP A 98 -5.33 14.73 -9.58
CA ASP A 98 -4.28 13.82 -9.17
C ASP A 98 -4.88 12.54 -8.60
N ARG A 99 -4.35 11.41 -9.04
CA ARG A 99 -4.67 10.09 -8.52
C ARG A 99 -3.46 9.61 -7.77
N TRP A 100 -3.67 9.06 -6.59
CA TRP A 100 -2.56 8.50 -5.83
C TRP A 100 -3.01 7.28 -5.03
N ARG A 101 -2.05 6.39 -4.78
CA ARG A 101 -2.20 5.21 -3.93
C ARG A 101 -0.95 5.10 -3.07
N LEU A 102 -1.14 4.92 -1.77
CA LEU A 102 -0.10 4.72 -0.77
C LEU A 102 -0.36 3.40 -0.06
N VAL A 103 0.63 2.53 -0.04
CA VAL A 103 0.57 1.22 0.62
C VAL A 103 1.66 1.17 1.68
N LEU A 104 1.26 1.10 2.95
CA LEU A 104 2.14 0.79 4.06
C LEU A 104 2.18 -0.73 4.25
N THR A 105 3.36 -1.33 4.12
CA THR A 105 3.54 -2.77 4.36
C THR A 105 4.00 -2.99 5.80
N LEU A 106 3.22 -3.73 6.57
CA LEU A 106 3.48 -4.06 7.96
C LEU A 106 4.19 -5.41 8.09
N ALA A 107 5.19 -5.49 8.95
CA ALA A 107 5.84 -6.75 9.30
C ALA A 107 6.32 -6.75 10.75
N HIS A 108 6.40 -7.92 11.37
CA HIS A 108 7.06 -8.07 12.66
C HIS A 108 8.55 -8.35 12.46
N ARG A 109 9.44 -7.48 12.95
CA ARG A 109 10.90 -7.60 12.82
C ARG A 109 11.60 -7.06 14.05
N GLY A 110 12.57 -7.84 14.54
CA GLY A 110 13.32 -7.47 15.74
C GLY A 110 12.47 -7.46 17.02
N GLY A 111 11.38 -8.24 17.06
CA GLY A 111 10.48 -8.33 18.20
C GLY A 111 9.43 -7.22 18.29
N ASP A 112 9.17 -6.49 17.19
CA ASP A 112 8.12 -5.47 17.16
C ASP A 112 7.48 -5.34 15.77
N TRP A 113 6.28 -4.76 15.70
CA TRP A 113 5.60 -4.40 14.46
C TRP A 113 6.24 -3.15 13.87
N ARG A 114 6.52 -3.21 12.58
CA ARG A 114 7.21 -2.17 11.81
C ARG A 114 6.42 -1.82 10.57
N VAL A 115 6.51 -0.54 10.18
CA VAL A 115 6.25 -0.16 8.79
C VAL A 115 7.48 -0.56 7.98
N ALA A 116 7.43 -1.74 7.37
CA ALA A 116 8.57 -2.40 6.73
C ALA A 116 8.83 -1.90 5.31
N GLY A 117 7.80 -1.37 4.65
CA GLY A 117 7.92 -0.84 3.31
C GLY A 117 6.80 0.14 2.98
N ILE A 118 7.06 0.95 1.96
CA ILE A 118 6.12 1.93 1.44
C ILE A 118 6.11 1.79 -0.09
N THR A 119 4.93 1.58 -0.66
CA THR A 119 4.72 1.73 -2.10
C THR A 119 3.83 2.95 -2.31
N TYR A 120 4.27 3.89 -3.13
CA TYR A 120 3.52 5.10 -3.45
C TYR A 120 3.46 5.27 -4.95
N ASP A 121 2.27 5.44 -5.50
CA ASP A 121 2.05 5.69 -6.92
C ASP A 121 1.19 6.93 -7.08
N TRP A 122 1.49 7.74 -8.09
CA TRP A 122 0.68 8.89 -8.44
C TRP A 122 0.64 9.14 -9.95
N ARG A 123 -0.44 9.75 -10.42
CA ARG A 123 -0.60 10.17 -11.81
C ARG A 123 -1.52 11.37 -11.96
N ASP A 124 -1.23 12.16 -12.98
CA ASP A 124 -2.09 13.22 -13.48
C ASP A 124 -3.08 12.65 -14.49
N THR A 125 -4.38 12.77 -14.22
CA THR A 125 -5.42 12.22 -15.12
C THR A 125 -5.55 12.95 -16.45
N LEU A 126 -5.05 14.18 -16.57
CA LEU A 126 -5.07 14.94 -17.83
C LEU A 126 -3.82 14.71 -18.67
N ASP A 127 -2.73 14.22 -18.07
CA ASP A 127 -1.50 13.89 -18.78
C ASP A 127 -0.85 12.62 -18.21
N PRO A 128 -1.52 11.46 -18.30
CA PRO A 128 -1.06 10.24 -17.65
C PRO A 128 0.18 9.63 -18.30
N ALA A 129 0.58 10.10 -19.50
CA ALA A 129 1.76 9.60 -20.20
C ALA A 129 3.05 10.31 -19.74
N ALA A 130 2.98 11.60 -19.45
CA ALA A 130 4.14 12.40 -19.08
C ALA A 130 4.19 12.81 -17.60
N ARG A 131 3.08 12.69 -16.86
CA ARG A 131 3.00 13.12 -15.46
C ARG A 131 2.50 11.99 -14.57
N TRP A 132 3.41 11.09 -14.26
CA TRP A 132 3.22 9.99 -13.34
C TRP A 132 4.53 9.70 -12.63
N GLY A 133 4.44 8.98 -11.52
CA GLY A 133 5.62 8.47 -10.84
C GLY A 133 5.24 7.47 -9.76
N GLY A 134 6.25 6.81 -9.23
CA GLY A 134 6.07 5.92 -8.11
C GLY A 134 7.36 5.65 -7.34
N CYS A 135 7.19 5.08 -6.17
CA CYS A 135 8.26 4.62 -5.31
C CYS A 135 7.91 3.28 -4.68
N ASP A 136 8.91 2.40 -4.59
CA ASP A 136 8.88 1.20 -3.76
C ASP A 136 10.07 1.25 -2.81
N LEU A 137 9.78 1.36 -1.52
CA LEU A 137 10.76 1.51 -0.45
C LEU A 137 10.74 0.29 0.46
N ASN A 138 11.90 -0.29 0.70
CA ASN A 138 12.14 -1.29 1.73
C ASN A 138 12.87 -0.63 2.91
N LEU A 139 12.11 -0.25 3.95
CA LEU A 139 12.62 0.45 5.13
C LEU A 139 13.46 -0.46 6.04
N LEU A 140 13.30 -1.78 5.92
CA LEU A 140 14.14 -2.76 6.63
C LEU A 140 15.58 -2.77 6.12
N THR A 141 15.79 -2.49 4.83
CA THR A 141 17.11 -2.51 4.19
C THR A 141 17.65 -1.12 3.85
N GLY A 142 16.80 -0.08 3.91
CA GLY A 142 17.15 1.28 3.52
C GLY A 142 17.31 1.45 2.01
N ARG A 143 16.68 0.59 1.21
CA ARG A 143 16.77 0.61 -0.26
C ARG A 143 15.40 0.84 -0.86
N GLY A 144 15.35 1.49 -2.01
CA GLY A 144 14.14 1.60 -2.79
C GLY A 144 14.41 1.91 -4.25
N THR A 145 13.33 2.03 -5.01
CA THR A 145 13.32 2.44 -6.41
C THR A 145 12.29 3.52 -6.61
N ALA A 146 12.64 4.56 -7.36
CA ALA A 146 11.71 5.55 -7.88
C ALA A 146 11.54 5.35 -9.39
N THR A 147 10.31 5.44 -9.86
CA THR A 147 9.93 5.29 -11.27
C THR A 147 9.26 6.56 -11.78
N SER A 148 9.58 6.93 -13.01
CA SER A 148 9.02 8.11 -13.69
C SER A 148 9.11 7.89 -15.22
N PRO A 149 8.58 8.82 -16.05
CA PRO A 149 8.74 8.76 -17.51
C PRO A 149 10.20 8.68 -17.98
N GLU A 150 11.14 9.19 -17.19
CA GLU A 150 12.58 9.16 -17.46
C GLU A 150 13.23 7.79 -17.19
N GLY A 151 12.51 6.90 -16.49
CA GLY A 151 12.94 5.54 -16.17
C GLY A 151 12.91 5.24 -14.68
N GLU A 152 13.53 4.12 -14.31
CA GLU A 152 13.68 3.68 -12.93
C GLU A 152 15.07 4.05 -12.39
N ARG A 153 15.12 4.49 -11.13
CA ARG A 153 16.39 4.74 -10.43
C ARG A 153 16.34 4.20 -9.01
N ALA A 154 17.48 3.66 -8.57
CA ALA A 154 17.66 3.28 -7.18
C ALA A 154 17.71 4.53 -6.28
N ILE A 155 17.09 4.43 -5.11
CA ILE A 155 17.08 5.45 -4.06
C ILE A 155 17.39 4.84 -2.70
N VAL A 156 17.79 5.70 -1.77
CA VAL A 156 17.99 5.34 -0.38
C VAL A 156 16.69 5.60 0.36
N ALA A 157 16.22 4.60 1.09
CA ALA A 157 15.07 4.73 1.97
C ALA A 157 15.53 4.97 3.42
N PRO A 158 14.79 5.74 4.22
CA PRO A 158 15.08 5.90 5.64
C PRO A 158 15.09 4.56 6.38
N SER A 159 16.07 4.41 7.26
CA SER A 159 16.30 3.20 8.05
C SER A 159 16.87 3.58 9.42
N PRO A 160 16.47 2.89 10.52
CA PRO A 160 15.64 1.68 10.57
C PRO A 160 14.17 1.94 10.26
N ALA A 161 13.45 0.88 9.89
CA ALA A 161 11.99 0.90 9.74
C ALA A 161 11.30 1.44 11.01
N PRO A 162 10.36 2.39 10.90
CA PRO A 162 9.61 2.92 12.03
C PRO A 162 8.86 1.83 12.79
N VAL A 163 8.74 2.00 14.10
CA VAL A 163 7.82 1.20 14.92
C VAL A 163 6.40 1.56 14.53
N LEU A 164 5.55 0.57 14.26
CA LEU A 164 4.16 0.78 13.83
C LEU A 164 3.39 1.64 14.84
N TRP A 165 3.65 1.43 16.12
CA TRP A 165 2.94 2.09 17.22
C TRP A 165 3.24 3.58 17.37
N ASP A 166 4.36 4.02 16.79
CA ASP A 166 4.81 5.42 16.83
C ASP A 166 4.49 6.15 15.52
N TRP A 167 3.92 5.44 14.54
CA TRP A 167 3.65 5.97 13.21
C TRP A 167 2.64 7.12 13.24
N GLN A 168 2.97 8.20 12.55
CA GLN A 168 2.07 9.30 12.27
C GLN A 168 2.09 9.62 10.77
N ASP A 169 0.94 9.99 10.19
CA ASP A 169 0.83 10.55 8.83
C ASP A 169 1.91 11.60 8.55
N THR A 170 2.17 12.47 9.54
CA THR A 170 3.13 13.57 9.43
C THR A 170 4.57 13.11 9.22
N ASP A 171 4.86 11.83 9.43
CA ASP A 171 6.16 11.23 9.17
C ASP A 171 6.36 10.91 7.68
N LEU A 172 5.30 10.92 6.85
CA LEU A 172 5.37 10.60 5.42
C LEU A 172 6.44 11.39 4.66
N PRO A 173 6.59 12.71 4.83
CA PRO A 173 7.67 13.47 4.18
C PRO A 173 9.07 13.07 4.64
N ASP A 174 9.21 12.53 5.86
CA ASP A 174 10.50 12.09 6.38
C ASP A 174 10.86 10.68 5.87
N VAL A 175 9.87 9.85 5.53
CA VAL A 175 10.06 8.47 5.04
C VAL A 175 10.00 8.32 3.52
N LEU A 176 9.30 9.23 2.81
CA LEU A 176 9.27 9.29 1.36
C LEU A 176 10.28 10.34 0.86
N PRO A 177 11.38 9.91 0.20
CA PRO A 177 12.30 10.85 -0.43
C PRO A 177 11.56 11.80 -1.39
N ALA A 178 12.05 13.03 -1.55
CA ALA A 178 11.45 14.04 -2.42
C ALA A 178 11.24 13.51 -3.85
N GLU A 179 12.15 12.64 -4.26
CA GLU A 179 12.15 11.83 -5.45
C GLU A 179 10.92 10.95 -5.72
N CYS A 180 10.09 10.69 -4.71
CA CYS A 180 8.83 9.96 -4.82
C CYS A 180 7.65 10.84 -5.21
N PHE A 181 7.80 12.14 -5.05
CA PHE A 181 6.83 13.14 -5.46
C PHE A 181 7.25 13.73 -6.80
N GLY A 182 6.27 14.15 -7.61
CA GLY A 182 6.52 14.62 -8.97
C GLY A 182 7.64 15.64 -9.08
N GLY A 183 8.50 15.43 -10.09
CA GLY A 183 9.56 16.35 -10.49
C GLY A 183 9.05 17.66 -11.08
#